data_AF-A0A931U604-F1
#
_entry.id   AF-A0A931U604-F1
#
_cell.length_a   1.000
_cell.length_b   1.000
_cell.length_c   1.000
_cell.angle_alpha   90.00
_cell.angle_beta   90.00
_cell.angle_gamma   90.00
#
_symmetry.space_group_name_H-M   'P 1'
#
loop_
_entity.id
_entity.type
_entity.pdbx_description
1 polymer ?
#
loop_
_entity_poly.entity_id
_entity_poly.type
_entity_poly.pdbx_seq_one_letter_code
_entity_poly.pdbx_strand_id
1 'polypeptide(L)' 'MCWLFPGRTVRIDAPCLDCGEPMVIEMRDGQFLTIDPPEIVGHARSPWSLMADRQNLPFM' A
#
# COMPACT_ATOMS: atom_id res chain seq x y z
N MET A 1 -4.44 -12.51 -15.67
CA MET A 1 -3.74 -12.71 -14.38
C MET A 1 -3.70 -11.36 -13.66
N CYS A 2 -4.10 -11.30 -12.39
CA CYS A 2 -4.27 -10.05 -11.65
C CYS A 2 -3.09 -9.66 -10.74
N TRP A 3 -2.10 -10.55 -10.53
CA TRP A 3 -0.96 -10.31 -9.62
C TRP A 3 0.37 -10.75 -10.21
N LEU A 4 1.45 -10.03 -9.88
CA LEU A 4 2.79 -10.24 -10.44
C LEU A 4 3.42 -11.58 -10.00
N PHE A 5 3.07 -12.07 -8.81
CA PHE A 5 3.58 -13.34 -8.24
C PHE A 5 2.43 -14.21 -7.71
N PRO A 6 1.72 -14.95 -8.58
CA PRO A 6 0.57 -15.75 -8.18
C PRO A 6 0.90 -16.82 -7.14
N GLY A 7 0.10 -16.92 -6.07
CA GLY A 7 0.22 -17.94 -5.02
C GLY A 7 1.42 -17.75 -4.08
N ARG A 8 2.17 -16.66 -4.21
CA ARG A 8 3.35 -16.36 -3.40
C ARG A 8 3.06 -15.23 -2.41
N THR A 9 3.60 -15.35 -1.21
CA THR A 9 3.66 -14.24 -0.26
C THR A 9 4.80 -13.32 -0.65
N VAL A 10 4.51 -12.03 -0.80
CA VAL A 10 5.47 -10.96 -1.04
C VAL A 10 5.60 -10.15 0.25
N ARG A 11 6.83 -9.94 0.69
CA ARG A 11 7.17 -9.05 1.80
C ARG A 11 7.78 -7.76 1.26
N ILE A 12 7.32 -6.63 1.78
CA ILE A 12 7.79 -5.29 1.42
C ILE A 12 8.30 -4.64 2.70
N ASP A 13 9.61 -4.40 2.77
CA ASP A 13 10.24 -3.62 3.84
C ASP A 13 10.59 -2.24 3.29
N ALA A 14 10.15 -1.18 3.97
CA ALA A 14 10.39 0.20 3.56
C ALA A 14 10.41 1.15 4.77
N PRO A 15 11.14 2.27 4.73
CA PRO A 15 11.00 3.32 5.72
C PRO A 15 9.73 4.15 5.47
N CYS A 16 9.15 4.71 6.53
CA CYS A 16 8.11 5.73 6.45
C CYS A 16 8.65 6.97 5.73
N LEU A 17 7.88 7.48 4.76
CA LEU A 17 8.30 8.65 3.97
C LEU A 17 8.33 9.96 4.77
N ASP A 18 7.67 10.02 5.92
CA ASP A 18 7.63 11.20 6.80
C ASP A 18 8.72 11.14 7.89
N CYS A 19 8.70 10.09 8.71
CA CYS A 19 9.60 9.98 9.88
C CYS A 19 10.80 9.04 9.70
N GLY A 20 10.83 8.21 8.65
CA GLY A 20 11.92 7.27 8.40
C GLY A 20 11.87 5.95 9.20
N GLU A 21 10.93 5.80 10.13
CA GLU A 21 10.75 4.56 10.90
C GLU A 21 10.43 3.36 9.99
N PRO A 22 10.88 2.14 10.34
CA PRO A 22 10.67 0.97 9.50
C PRO A 22 9.19 0.59 9.42
N MET A 23 8.78 0.13 8.24
CA MET A 23 7.45 -0.38 7.96
C MET A 23 7.56 -1.69 7.20
N VAL A 24 6.63 -2.60 7.47
CA VAL A 24 6.51 -3.89 6.77
C VAL A 24 5.08 -4.15 6.33
N ILE A 25 4.96 -4.67 5.11
CA ILE A 25 3.73 -5.25 4.58
C ILE A 25 4.02 -6.65 4.06
N GLU A 26 3.17 -7.62 4.43
CA GLU A 26 3.14 -8.93 3.79
C GLU A 26 1.80 -9.12 3.07
N MET A 27 1.86 -9.59 1.83
CA MET A 27 0.66 -9.77 1.00
C MET A 27 0.73 -11.03 0.14
N ARG A 28 -0.44 -11.60 -0.15
CA ARG A 28 -0.59 -12.74 -1.06
C ARG A 28 -1.87 -12.59 -1.86
N ASP A 29 -1.75 -12.65 -3.18
CA ASP A 29 -2.88 -12.64 -4.11
C ASP A 29 -3.89 -11.49 -3.85
N GLY A 30 -3.39 -10.31 -3.50
CA GLY A 30 -4.19 -9.11 -3.22
C GLY A 30 -4.72 -8.98 -1.79
N GLN A 31 -4.40 -9.91 -0.91
CA GLN A 31 -4.77 -9.87 0.50
C GLN A 31 -3.57 -9.46 1.36
N PHE A 32 -3.79 -8.56 2.31
CA PHE A 32 -2.80 -8.27 3.35
C PHE A 32 -2.79 -9.39 4.39
N LEU A 33 -1.61 -9.90 4.69
CA LEU A 33 -1.38 -10.89 5.75
C LEU A 33 -0.79 -10.22 7.00
N THR A 34 0.01 -9.17 6.82
CA THR A 34 0.59 -8.37 7.90
C THR A 34 0.77 -6.94 7.44
N ILE A 35 0.49 -6.00 8.35
CA ILE A 35 0.70 -4.57 8.19
C ILE A 35 1.23 -4.09 9.54
N ASP A 36 2.47 -3.60 9.57
CA ASP A 36 3.11 -3.08 10.78
C ASP A 36 3.99 -1.86 10.45
N PRO A 37 3.67 -0.66 10.97
CA PRO A 37 2.54 -0.38 11.87
C PRO A 37 1.17 -0.51 11.17
N PRO A 38 0.08 -0.84 11.89
CA PRO A 38 -1.24 -1.05 11.27
C PRO A 38 -1.83 0.22 10.63
N GLU A 39 -1.31 1.40 10.95
CA GLU A 39 -1.73 2.70 10.43
C GLU A 39 -1.02 3.11 9.12
N ILE A 40 -0.26 2.23 8.47
CA ILE A 40 0.43 2.54 7.19
C ILE A 40 -0.56 3.09 6.16
N VAL A 41 -0.18 4.19 5.51
CA VAL A 41 -0.90 4.79 4.37
C VAL A 41 -0.05 4.78 3.10
N GLY A 42 -0.69 4.53 1.96
CA GLY A 42 -0.06 4.65 0.65
C GLY A 42 -0.24 6.05 0.07
N HIS A 43 0.87 6.73 -0.26
CA HIS A 43 0.82 7.97 -1.02
C HIS A 43 1.07 7.71 -2.51
N ALA A 44 0.16 8.16 -3.37
CA ALA A 44 0.33 8.11 -4.81
C ALA A 44 0.05 9.49 -5.42
N ARG A 45 1.07 10.09 -6.05
CA ARG A 45 0.90 11.30 -6.87
C ARG A 45 0.67 10.89 -8.32
N SER A 46 -0.55 10.44 -8.63
CA SER A 46 -0.96 10.08 -9.99
C SER A 46 -2.30 10.73 -10.34
N PRO A 47 -2.49 11.21 -11.58
CA PRO A 47 -3.80 11.67 -12.06
C PRO A 47 -4.89 10.60 -11.93
N TRP A 48 -4.51 9.30 -11.96
CA TRP A 48 -5.43 8.18 -11.81
C TRP A 48 -5.78 7.88 -10.34
N SER A 49 -4.95 8.29 -9.38
CA SER A 49 -5.22 8.07 -7.95
C SER A 49 -6.40 8.89 -7.43
N LEU A 50 -6.66 10.06 -8.04
CA LEU A 50 -7.87 10.86 -7.77
C LEU A 50 -9.13 10.29 -8.42
N MET A 51 -8.98 9.47 -9.46
CA MET A 51 -10.12 8.89 -10.21
C MET A 51 -10.48 7.48 -9.74
N ALA A 52 -9.60 6.79 -9.02
CA ALA A 52 -9.79 5.41 -8.57
C ALA A 52 -10.59 5.29 -7.26
N ASP A 53 -10.65 6.34 -6.43
CA ASP A 53 -11.38 6.34 -5.16
C ASP A 53 -11.91 7.73 -4.81
N ARG A 54 -13.25 7.87 -4.70
CA ARG A 54 -13.92 9.13 -4.37
C ARG A 54 -13.66 9.59 -2.93
N GLN A 55 -13.31 8.69 -2.00
CA GLN A 55 -13.07 9.04 -0.60
C GLN A 55 -11.68 9.64 -0.35
N ASN A 56 -10.77 9.51 -1.33
CA ASN A 56 -9.39 10.00 -1.25
C ASN A 56 -9.14 11.29 -2.07
N LEU A 57 -10.20 12.05 -2.36
CA LEU A 57 -10.10 13.40 -2.93
C LEU A 57 -9.78 14.41 -1.80
N PRO A 58 -8.59 15.03 -1.75
CA PRO A 58 -8.35 16.10 -0.80
C PRO A 58 -9.12 17.35 -1.27
N PHE A 59 -9.89 17.92 -0.35
CA PHE A 59 -10.79 19.08 -0.52
C PHE A 59 -11.99 18.79 -1.46
N MET A 60 -13.11 18.40 -0.85
CA MET A 60 -14.42 18.84 -1.31
C MET A 60 -14.82 20.07 -0.49
#